data_AF-A0A2W1BPI8-F1
#
_entry.id   AF-A0A2W1BPI8-F1
#
_cell.length_a   1.000
_cell.length_b   1.000
_cell.length_c   1.000
_cell.angle_alpha   90.00
_cell.angle_beta   90.00
_cell.angle_gamma   90.00
#
_symmetry.space_group_name_H-M   'P 1'
#
loop_
_entity.id
_entity.type
_entity.pdbx_description
1 polymer ?
#
loop_
_entity_poly.entity_id
_entity_poly.type
_entity_poly.pdbx_seq_one_letter_code
_entity_poly.pdbx_strand_id
1 'polypeptide(L)'
;MSALNEEIVRNLIANSSVPLVFRGFVQNWSICQWSIDKWCSVFGEKEIPFRCLKKDFLSDEPCWERRCSVKSMTFKSFIDGSASSDEWMYFDYKYLYQWFNGDDELYKGVSWEQFGYSDKGASDATLWVGSSGAHTPAHKDTYGVNIVTQLYGKKRWILFPPETGGLKPTRVPYEESSVYSEINFYCPNNLDVFNGLTGGRTVELSAGDALLVPRGWWHYVQNVDPVNIALNIWLPHEKDGSARVSEALIKIFVAQICKDLPQETAKLLVNPNEDDIADTPLSVLFLQLDTVANAYLDNRRKLRRAKRQRTCDDEPAHTVSEEYDLKTLLENKANNLEIPTNITSEELVKLIKQNLSEYTNKDRPLCDDEIDGSTTALCLTKAIIDSYSDANVIDLVKQNLFARLS
;
A
#
# COMPACT_ATOMS: atom_id res chain seq x y z
N MET A 1 4.01 -31.84 11.25
CA MET A 1 5.04 -30.76 11.31
C MET A 1 4.69 -29.76 10.23
N SER A 2 5.00 -28.48 10.42
CA SER A 2 4.85 -27.48 9.35
C SER A 2 5.69 -27.92 8.15
N ALA A 3 5.13 -27.79 6.95
CA ALA A 3 5.83 -28.01 5.69
C ALA A 3 6.45 -26.70 5.16
N LEU A 4 6.12 -25.54 5.75
CA LEU A 4 6.69 -24.26 5.36
C LEU A 4 8.15 -24.18 5.83
N ASN A 5 9.06 -24.15 4.85
CA ASN A 5 10.44 -23.70 5.04
C ASN A 5 10.65 -22.38 4.27
N GLU A 6 11.81 -21.75 4.48
CA GLU A 6 12.14 -20.45 3.91
C GLU A 6 12.09 -20.43 2.37
N GLU A 7 12.50 -21.52 1.72
CA GLU A 7 12.48 -21.65 0.26
C GLU A 7 11.05 -21.69 -0.29
N ILE A 8 10.17 -22.50 0.33
CA ILE A 8 8.75 -22.59 -0.02
C ILE A 8 8.07 -21.24 0.18
N VAL A 9 8.31 -20.58 1.33
CA VAL A 9 7.70 -19.28 1.62
C VAL A 9 8.17 -18.22 0.62
N ARG A 10 9.47 -18.18 0.29
CA ARG A 10 10.01 -17.29 -0.74
C ARG A 10 9.34 -17.52 -2.10
N ASN A 11 9.14 -18.78 -2.48
CA ASN A 11 8.47 -19.13 -3.73
C ASN A 11 7.01 -18.66 -3.73
N LEU A 12 6.27 -18.89 -2.63
CA LEU A 12 4.91 -18.38 -2.46
C LEU A 12 4.85 -16.86 -2.63
N ILE A 13 5.77 -16.13 -2.00
CA ILE A 13 5.84 -14.67 -2.09
C ILE A 13 6.09 -14.21 -3.54
N ALA A 14 6.99 -14.90 -4.25
CA ALA A 14 7.34 -14.53 -5.62
C ALA A 14 6.24 -14.85 -6.64
N ASN A 15 5.45 -15.92 -6.41
CA ASN A 15 4.57 -16.48 -7.44
C ASN A 15 3.08 -16.48 -7.09
N SER A 16 2.69 -16.14 -5.85
CA SER A 16 1.27 -16.18 -5.48
C SER A 16 0.48 -15.14 -6.26
N SER A 17 -0.63 -15.59 -6.85
CA SER A 17 -1.62 -14.73 -7.51
C SER A 17 -2.72 -14.25 -6.57
N VAL A 18 -2.77 -14.77 -5.34
CA VAL A 18 -3.77 -14.45 -4.31
C VAL A 18 -3.12 -14.02 -2.99
N PRO A 19 -3.78 -13.20 -2.15
CA PRO A 19 -3.26 -12.84 -0.85
C PRO A 19 -3.19 -14.07 0.05
N LEU A 20 -2.13 -14.15 0.85
CA LEU A 20 -1.89 -15.24 1.79
C LEU A 20 -1.66 -14.68 3.19
N VAL A 21 -2.30 -15.29 4.17
CA VAL A 21 -2.20 -14.92 5.59
C VAL A 21 -1.43 -16.04 6.29
N PHE A 22 -0.33 -15.66 6.93
CA PHE A 22 0.47 -16.55 7.77
C PHE A 22 0.15 -16.22 9.23
N ARG A 23 -0.64 -17.07 9.89
CA ARG A 23 -1.11 -16.82 11.26
C ARG A 23 -0.02 -17.12 12.28
N GLY A 24 0.26 -16.17 13.17
CA GLY A 24 1.29 -16.27 14.20
C GLY A 24 2.70 -16.52 13.66
N PHE A 25 2.97 -16.20 12.39
CA PHE A 25 4.20 -16.57 11.70
C PHE A 25 5.43 -15.86 12.25
N VAL A 26 5.27 -14.60 12.65
CA VAL A 26 6.35 -13.77 13.23
C VAL A 26 6.27 -13.68 14.76
N GLN A 27 5.53 -14.60 15.40
CA GLN A 27 5.37 -14.62 16.87
C GLN A 27 6.71 -14.76 17.61
N ASN A 28 7.70 -15.36 16.98
CA ASN A 28 9.06 -15.52 17.51
C ASN A 28 9.90 -14.23 17.47
N TRP A 29 9.47 -13.19 16.76
CA TRP A 29 10.14 -11.90 16.82
C TRP A 29 9.96 -11.30 18.21
N SER A 30 11.05 -10.85 18.84
CA SER A 30 11.02 -10.32 20.20
C SER A 30 10.05 -9.14 20.34
N ILE A 31 9.94 -8.32 19.30
CA ILE A 31 9.08 -7.13 19.26
C ILE A 31 7.57 -7.46 19.26
N CYS A 32 7.17 -8.67 18.84
CA CYS A 32 5.77 -9.13 18.95
C CYS A 32 5.37 -9.43 20.40
N GLN A 33 6.35 -9.64 21.30
CA GLN A 33 6.12 -9.93 22.71
C GLN A 33 6.22 -8.67 23.60
N TRP A 34 6.47 -7.50 23.01
CA TRP A 34 6.65 -6.28 23.76
C TRP A 34 5.33 -5.76 24.34
N SER A 35 5.38 -5.38 25.62
CA SER A 35 4.30 -4.61 26.25
C SER A 35 4.25 -3.20 25.69
N ILE A 36 3.14 -2.50 25.91
CA ILE A 36 3.03 -1.11 25.48
C ILE A 36 4.03 -0.20 26.19
N ASP A 37 4.37 -0.49 27.46
CA ASP A 37 5.42 0.23 28.19
C ASP A 37 6.80 0.06 27.55
N LYS A 38 7.07 -1.14 27.02
CA LYS A 38 8.31 -1.38 26.27
C LYS A 38 8.35 -0.57 24.99
N TRP A 39 7.24 -0.53 24.23
CA TRP A 39 7.13 0.35 23.07
C TRP A 39 7.35 1.82 23.44
N CYS A 40 6.73 2.31 24.52
CA CYS A 40 6.95 3.67 25.02
C CYS A 40 8.42 3.95 25.32
N SER A 41 9.10 3.02 25.99
CA SER A 41 10.53 3.14 26.29
C SER A 41 11.41 3.17 25.04
N VAL A 42 11.04 2.48 23.97
CA VAL A 42 11.81 2.40 22.72
C VAL A 42 11.68 3.68 21.90
N PHE A 43 10.47 4.23 21.80
CA PHE A 43 10.28 5.56 21.19
C PHE A 43 10.84 6.70 22.05
N GLY A 44 10.85 6.51 23.38
CA GLY A 44 11.35 7.49 24.34
C GLY A 44 10.59 8.81 24.27
N GLU A 45 11.31 9.91 24.52
CA GLU A 45 10.78 11.28 24.52
C GLU A 45 10.82 11.94 23.13
N LYS A 46 10.98 11.15 22.05
CA LYS A 46 11.02 11.69 20.70
C LYS A 46 9.63 12.20 20.29
N GLU A 47 9.59 13.40 19.75
CA GLU A 47 8.39 13.97 19.13
C GLU A 47 8.13 13.30 17.78
N ILE A 48 6.93 12.75 17.61
CA ILE A 48 6.52 11.97 16.45
C ILE A 48 5.37 12.72 15.74
N PRO A 49 5.47 12.98 14.42
CA PRO A 49 4.45 13.67 13.66
C PRO A 49 3.32 12.70 13.28
N PHE A 50 2.23 12.72 14.04
CA PHE A 50 1.02 11.98 13.71
C PHE A 50 0.14 12.81 12.79
N ARG A 51 -0.33 12.18 11.71
CA ARG A 51 -1.43 12.67 10.89
C ARG A 51 -2.73 12.45 11.66
N CYS A 52 -3.50 13.52 11.84
CA CYS A 52 -4.71 13.53 12.64
C CYS A 52 -5.91 14.01 11.84
N LEU A 53 -7.04 13.33 12.01
CA LEU A 53 -8.34 13.75 11.52
C LEU A 53 -9.40 13.46 12.58
N LYS A 54 -10.37 14.38 12.70
CA LYS A 54 -11.53 14.15 13.54
C LYS A 54 -12.36 12.95 13.08
N LYS A 55 -12.91 12.23 14.05
CA LYS A 55 -13.83 11.10 13.87
C LYS A 55 -15.26 11.60 13.65
N ASP A 56 -15.41 12.58 12.78
CA ASP A 56 -16.69 13.15 12.34
C ASP A 56 -16.76 13.27 10.81
N PHE A 57 -16.02 12.40 10.12
CA PHE A 57 -15.80 12.46 8.67
C PHE A 57 -16.96 11.83 7.90
N LEU A 58 -17.50 12.55 6.93
CA LEU A 58 -18.48 12.03 5.98
C LEU A 58 -18.17 12.63 4.60
N SER A 59 -17.85 11.80 3.62
CA SER A 59 -17.55 12.25 2.25
C SER A 59 -17.60 11.11 1.25
N ASP A 60 -18.02 11.36 0.01
CA ASP A 60 -17.92 10.34 -1.05
C ASP A 60 -16.50 10.20 -1.62
N GLU A 61 -15.62 11.16 -1.37
CA GLU A 61 -14.18 11.06 -1.65
C GLU A 61 -13.42 10.36 -0.50
N PRO A 62 -12.34 9.64 -0.80
CA PRO A 62 -11.45 9.11 0.23
C PRO A 62 -10.86 10.23 1.10
N CYS A 63 -10.50 9.91 2.35
CA CYS A 63 -9.77 10.83 3.19
C CYS A 63 -8.33 10.99 2.71
N TRP A 64 -8.11 11.94 1.79
CA TRP A 64 -6.79 12.34 1.35
C TRP A 64 -5.97 12.97 2.48
N GLU A 65 -4.66 12.79 2.44
CA GLU A 65 -3.71 13.22 3.46
C GLU A 65 -3.75 14.72 3.70
N ARG A 66 -4.09 15.52 2.67
CA ARG A 66 -4.26 16.97 2.78
C ARG A 66 -5.42 17.41 3.66
N ARG A 67 -6.43 16.55 3.88
CA ARG A 67 -7.53 16.84 4.81
C ARG A 67 -7.11 16.68 6.27
N CYS A 68 -5.95 16.07 6.52
CA CYS A 68 -5.46 15.82 7.85
C CYS A 68 -4.55 16.97 8.34
N SER A 69 -4.57 17.19 9.66
CA SER A 69 -3.57 18.01 10.33
C SER A 69 -2.39 17.14 10.78
N VAL A 70 -1.22 17.73 11.04
CA VAL A 70 -0.09 17.02 11.64
C VAL A 70 0.12 17.54 13.05
N LYS A 71 0.13 16.64 14.04
CA LYS A 71 0.42 16.95 15.44
C LYS A 71 1.66 16.18 15.87
N SER A 72 2.65 16.90 16.40
CA SER A 72 3.80 16.27 17.03
C SER A 72 3.46 15.95 18.48
N MET A 73 3.69 14.70 18.88
CA MET A 73 3.61 14.27 20.27
C MET A 73 4.55 13.10 20.54
N THR A 74 4.92 12.87 21.80
CA THR A 74 5.61 11.64 22.19
C THR A 74 4.73 10.41 21.96
N PHE A 75 5.35 9.24 21.78
CA PHE A 75 4.61 7.98 21.70
C PHE A 75 3.75 7.75 22.94
N LYS A 76 4.26 8.09 24.14
CA LYS A 76 3.51 7.94 25.39
C LYS A 76 2.24 8.80 25.40
N SER A 77 2.33 10.05 24.95
CA SER A 77 1.17 10.94 24.82
C SER A 77 0.14 10.41 23.82
N PHE A 78 0.60 9.83 22.70
CA PHE A 78 -0.27 9.13 21.76
C PHE A 78 -1.02 7.97 22.43
N ILE A 79 -0.32 7.11 23.19
CA ILE A 79 -0.95 5.99 23.91
C ILE A 79 -2.01 6.49 24.89
N ASP A 80 -1.68 7.50 25.70
CA ASP A 80 -2.58 8.05 26.71
C ASP A 80 -3.83 8.70 26.13
N GLY A 81 -3.74 9.27 24.91
CA GLY A 81 -4.87 9.91 24.22
C GLY A 81 -5.63 9.00 23.25
N SER A 82 -5.04 7.88 22.80
CA SER A 82 -5.54 7.08 21.67
C SER A 82 -6.98 6.58 21.82
N ALA A 83 -7.41 6.24 23.04
CA ALA A 83 -8.74 5.70 23.33
C ALA A 83 -9.82 6.77 23.54
N SER A 84 -9.43 7.98 23.96
CA SER A 84 -10.37 9.04 24.36
C SER A 84 -10.42 10.21 23.37
N SER A 85 -9.49 10.27 22.41
CA SER A 85 -9.46 11.33 21.41
C SER A 85 -10.62 11.23 20.43
N ASP A 86 -11.18 12.41 20.12
CA ASP A 86 -12.13 12.65 19.04
C ASP A 86 -11.47 12.63 17.66
N GLU A 87 -10.15 12.48 17.58
CA GLU A 87 -9.39 12.29 16.35
C GLU A 87 -8.81 10.88 16.28
N TRP A 88 -8.68 10.35 15.07
CA TRP A 88 -7.72 9.26 14.84
C TRP A 88 -6.35 9.86 14.52
N MET A 89 -5.29 9.14 14.86
CA MET A 89 -3.90 9.55 14.73
C MET A 89 -3.13 8.46 14.00
N TYR A 90 -2.31 8.83 13.01
CA TYR A 90 -1.56 7.88 12.20
C TYR A 90 -0.14 8.37 11.92
N PHE A 91 0.84 7.57 12.34
CA PHE A 91 2.24 7.71 11.99
C PHE A 91 2.56 6.61 10.98
N ASP A 92 2.29 6.94 9.72
CA ASP A 92 2.23 6.01 8.60
C ASP A 92 3.39 6.16 7.63
N TYR A 93 3.78 5.02 7.03
CA TYR A 93 4.83 4.89 6.02
C TYR A 93 6.20 5.47 6.45
N LYS A 94 6.73 5.00 7.57
CA LYS A 94 7.96 5.55 8.17
C LYS A 94 9.08 4.54 8.10
N TYR A 95 10.07 4.77 7.23
CA TYR A 95 11.23 3.89 7.16
C TYR A 95 11.93 3.80 8.51
N LEU A 96 12.08 2.58 9.04
CA LEU A 96 12.61 2.39 10.39
C LEU A 96 14.00 3.01 10.56
N TYR A 97 14.87 2.91 9.55
CA TYR A 97 16.23 3.48 9.58
C TYR A 97 16.26 5.01 9.73
N GLN A 98 15.18 5.73 9.40
CA GLN A 98 15.08 7.18 9.58
C GLN A 98 14.71 7.56 11.00
N TRP A 99 14.17 6.61 11.77
CA TRP A 99 13.60 6.85 13.09
C TRP A 99 14.38 6.21 14.22
N PHE A 100 15.03 5.09 13.95
CA PHE A 100 15.76 4.25 14.88
C PHE A 100 17.15 3.93 14.32
N ASN A 101 18.11 3.73 15.21
CA ASN A 101 19.46 3.37 14.82
C ASN A 101 19.61 1.83 14.75
N GLY A 102 20.67 1.37 14.08
CA GLY A 102 20.92 -0.07 13.89
C GLY A 102 21.25 -0.85 15.17
N ASP A 103 21.62 -0.16 16.25
CA ASP A 103 21.96 -0.77 17.54
C ASP A 103 20.74 -0.94 18.45
N ASP A 104 19.61 -0.30 18.13
CA ASP A 104 18.36 -0.36 18.88
C ASP A 104 17.83 -1.80 18.94
N GLU A 105 17.25 -2.16 20.10
CA GLU A 105 16.65 -3.47 20.31
C GLU A 105 15.52 -3.77 19.31
N LEU A 106 14.81 -2.73 18.86
CA LEU A 106 13.80 -2.82 17.82
C LEU A 106 14.42 -3.34 16.52
N TYR A 107 15.56 -2.78 16.15
CA TYR A 107 16.25 -3.11 14.91
C TYR A 107 16.70 -4.56 14.88
N LYS A 108 17.22 -5.04 16.02
CA LYS A 108 17.69 -6.43 16.22
C LYS A 108 16.55 -7.44 16.34
N GLY A 109 15.34 -6.97 16.65
CA GLY A 109 14.16 -7.81 16.80
C GLY A 109 13.39 -8.08 15.51
N VAL A 110 13.82 -7.52 14.37
CA VAL A 110 13.20 -7.72 13.05
C VAL A 110 14.09 -8.61 12.18
N SER A 111 13.55 -9.71 11.65
CA SER A 111 14.25 -10.59 10.70
C SER A 111 13.30 -11.14 9.64
N TRP A 112 13.62 -10.94 8.36
CA TRP A 112 12.81 -11.44 7.24
C TRP A 112 13.28 -12.81 6.73
N GLU A 113 14.18 -13.47 7.46
CA GLU A 113 14.74 -14.78 7.13
C GLU A 113 13.65 -15.85 6.96
N GLN A 114 12.64 -15.89 7.84
CA GLN A 114 11.52 -16.84 7.75
C GLN A 114 10.69 -16.69 6.46
N PHE A 115 10.76 -15.52 5.81
CA PHE A 115 10.15 -15.27 4.51
C PHE A 115 11.08 -15.62 3.33
N GLY A 116 12.28 -16.14 3.63
CA GLY A 116 13.34 -16.50 2.68
C GLY A 116 14.21 -15.34 2.22
N TYR A 117 14.27 -14.26 3.01
CA TYR A 117 15.06 -13.05 2.74
C TYR A 117 16.01 -12.75 3.91
N SER A 118 17.04 -13.57 4.08
CA SER A 118 18.04 -13.42 5.15
C SER A 118 18.93 -12.19 5.00
N ASP A 119 18.96 -11.57 3.82
CA ASP A 119 19.65 -10.30 3.54
C ASP A 119 18.83 -9.07 3.94
N LYS A 120 17.59 -9.24 4.38
CA LYS A 120 16.65 -8.16 4.71
C LYS A 120 16.43 -8.06 6.22
N GLY A 121 16.37 -6.83 6.72
CA GLY A 121 16.17 -6.54 8.15
C GLY A 121 15.30 -5.33 8.40
N ALA A 122 15.46 -4.70 9.57
CA ALA A 122 14.73 -3.47 9.92
C ALA A 122 15.03 -2.29 8.96
N SER A 123 16.19 -2.24 8.31
CA SER A 123 16.55 -1.21 7.31
C SER A 123 15.58 -1.13 6.14
N ASP A 124 15.02 -2.28 5.77
CA ASP A 124 14.19 -2.43 4.59
C ASP A 124 12.71 -2.19 4.89
N ALA A 125 12.37 -2.10 6.18
CA ALA A 125 11.00 -2.06 6.66
C ALA A 125 10.50 -0.64 6.93
N THR A 126 9.21 -0.45 6.66
CA THR A 126 8.45 0.74 7.05
C THR A 126 7.56 0.42 8.24
N LEU A 127 7.44 1.39 9.14
CA LEU A 127 6.69 1.35 10.37
C LEU A 127 5.37 2.09 10.22
N TRP A 128 4.35 1.52 10.84
CA TRP A 128 3.00 2.05 10.88
C TRP A 128 2.47 1.98 12.31
N VAL A 129 2.21 3.14 12.91
CA VAL A 129 1.61 3.25 14.23
C VAL A 129 0.34 4.07 14.13
N GLY A 130 -0.80 3.58 14.58
CA GLY A 130 -2.00 4.41 14.58
C GLY A 130 -3.08 3.97 15.55
N SER A 131 -4.01 4.88 15.81
CA SER A 131 -5.17 4.63 16.67
C SER A 131 -6.37 4.11 15.91
N SER A 132 -7.39 3.69 16.65
CA SER A 132 -8.66 3.20 16.09
C SER A 132 -9.28 4.20 15.11
N GLY A 133 -9.69 3.72 13.93
CA GLY A 133 -10.26 4.52 12.85
C GLY A 133 -9.24 5.07 11.85
N ALA A 134 -7.95 5.15 12.21
CA ALA A 134 -6.91 5.54 11.25
C ALA A 134 -6.82 4.49 10.12
N HIS A 135 -6.71 4.97 8.89
CA HIS A 135 -6.83 4.12 7.71
C HIS A 135 -5.97 4.61 6.55
N THR A 136 -5.75 3.69 5.60
CA THR A 136 -5.15 3.98 4.29
C THR A 136 -6.25 3.79 3.23
N PRO A 137 -6.52 4.80 2.40
CA PRO A 137 -7.50 4.72 1.30
C PRO A 137 -7.32 3.48 0.42
N ALA A 138 -8.39 3.03 -0.21
CA ALA A 138 -8.33 1.90 -1.13
C ALA A 138 -7.37 2.21 -2.30
N HIS A 139 -6.37 1.37 -2.50
CA HIS A 139 -5.37 1.53 -3.56
C HIS A 139 -4.79 0.19 -3.98
N LYS A 140 -4.02 0.19 -5.07
CA LYS A 140 -3.09 -0.87 -5.41
C LYS A 140 -1.70 -0.28 -5.57
N ASP A 141 -0.69 -1.06 -5.22
CA ASP A 141 0.69 -0.62 -5.33
C ASP A 141 1.17 -0.74 -6.76
N THR A 142 1.89 0.27 -7.20
CA THR A 142 2.51 0.32 -8.52
C THR A 142 3.65 -0.70 -8.62
N TYR A 143 4.37 -0.90 -7.52
CA TYR A 143 5.63 -1.63 -7.47
C TYR A 143 5.59 -2.80 -6.49
N GLY A 144 6.36 -3.83 -6.84
CA GLY A 144 6.72 -4.89 -5.92
C GLY A 144 5.56 -5.77 -5.44
N VAL A 145 5.85 -6.49 -4.36
CA VAL A 145 4.95 -7.35 -3.59
C VAL A 145 5.09 -6.93 -2.13
N ASN A 146 3.97 -6.80 -1.42
CA ASN A 146 3.99 -6.35 -0.02
C ASN A 146 3.95 -7.54 0.94
N ILE A 147 4.78 -7.50 1.98
CA ILE A 147 4.58 -8.34 3.16
C ILE A 147 4.38 -7.43 4.35
N VAL A 148 3.22 -7.54 4.98
CA VAL A 148 2.86 -6.80 6.19
C VAL A 148 2.86 -7.75 7.38
N THR A 149 3.38 -7.29 8.50
CA THR A 149 3.41 -8.01 9.78
C THR A 149 2.74 -7.15 10.84
N GLN A 150 1.80 -7.73 11.58
CA GLN A 150 1.14 -7.04 12.69
C GLN A 150 1.92 -7.35 13.97
N LEU A 151 2.35 -6.32 14.69
CA LEU A 151 3.17 -6.47 15.91
C LEU A 151 2.36 -6.19 17.19
N TYR A 152 1.36 -5.30 17.11
CA TYR A 152 0.51 -4.95 18.24
C TYR A 152 -0.88 -4.53 17.75
N GLY A 153 -1.94 -4.90 18.46
CA GLY A 153 -3.32 -4.59 18.08
C GLY A 153 -3.80 -5.34 16.84
N LYS A 154 -4.88 -4.84 16.23
CA LYS A 154 -5.54 -5.44 15.06
C LYS A 154 -5.79 -4.45 13.92
N LYS A 155 -5.33 -4.83 12.73
CA LYS A 155 -5.68 -4.14 11.47
C LYS A 155 -6.62 -4.99 10.63
N ARG A 156 -7.64 -4.35 10.08
CA ARG A 156 -8.55 -4.94 9.11
C ARG A 156 -8.14 -4.57 7.69
N TRP A 157 -8.15 -5.57 6.83
CA TRP A 157 -7.85 -5.47 5.40
C TRP A 157 -9.07 -5.87 4.59
N ILE A 158 -9.42 -5.06 3.60
CA ILE A 158 -10.40 -5.40 2.58
C ILE A 158 -9.66 -5.42 1.25
N LEU A 159 -9.65 -6.55 0.57
CA LEU A 159 -8.81 -6.85 -0.58
C LEU A 159 -9.68 -7.16 -1.80
N PHE A 160 -9.28 -6.70 -2.98
CA PHE A 160 -9.93 -7.08 -4.24
C PHE A 160 -8.89 -7.49 -5.30
N PRO A 161 -9.18 -8.51 -6.12
CA PRO A 161 -8.35 -8.87 -7.25
C PRO A 161 -8.07 -7.70 -8.20
N PRO A 162 -6.92 -7.67 -8.90
CA PRO A 162 -6.58 -6.61 -9.84
C PRO A 162 -7.65 -6.32 -10.90
N GLU A 163 -8.40 -7.35 -11.31
CA GLU A 163 -9.44 -7.32 -12.32
C GLU A 163 -10.82 -6.86 -11.82
N THR A 164 -10.98 -6.59 -10.53
CA THR A 164 -12.27 -6.14 -9.98
C THR A 164 -12.70 -4.82 -10.63
N GLY A 165 -13.78 -4.89 -11.39
CA GLY A 165 -14.44 -3.72 -11.97
C GLY A 165 -15.16 -2.89 -10.91
N GLY A 166 -15.40 -1.61 -11.23
CA GLY A 166 -16.17 -0.70 -10.37
C GLY A 166 -15.37 0.04 -9.30
N LEU A 167 -14.09 -0.29 -9.07
CA LEU A 167 -13.23 0.39 -8.09
C LEU A 167 -12.78 1.81 -8.49
N LYS A 168 -13.12 2.28 -9.70
CA LYS A 168 -12.86 3.65 -10.19
C LYS A 168 -11.39 4.10 -9.93
N PRO A 169 -10.41 3.51 -10.65
CA PRO A 169 -9.01 3.87 -10.49
C PRO A 169 -8.78 5.36 -10.78
N THR A 170 -8.02 6.03 -9.91
CA THR A 170 -7.65 7.45 -10.05
C THR A 170 -6.16 7.66 -9.77
N ARG A 171 -5.54 8.60 -10.49
CA ARG A 171 -4.21 9.15 -10.21
C ARG A 171 -4.29 10.56 -9.62
N VAL A 172 -5.45 10.95 -9.10
CA VAL A 172 -5.68 12.21 -8.39
C VAL A 172 -6.18 11.91 -6.97
N PRO A 173 -5.44 12.31 -5.93
CA PRO A 173 -4.10 12.93 -5.98
C PRO A 173 -3.03 11.96 -6.50
N TYR A 174 -2.07 12.46 -7.27
CA TYR A 174 -0.97 11.67 -7.82
C TYR A 174 0.04 11.30 -6.73
N GLU A 175 0.32 10.02 -6.60
CA GLU A 175 1.41 9.46 -5.80
C GLU A 175 2.05 8.34 -6.61
N GLU A 176 3.38 8.34 -6.77
CA GLU A 176 4.06 7.45 -7.72
C GLU A 176 3.82 5.96 -7.39
N SER A 177 3.81 5.61 -6.11
CA SER A 177 3.75 4.22 -5.65
C SER A 177 2.34 3.63 -5.53
N SER A 178 1.28 4.41 -5.71
CA SER A 178 -0.10 3.99 -5.41
C SER A 178 -1.12 4.47 -6.45
N VAL A 179 -1.87 3.55 -7.07
CA VAL A 179 -3.09 3.90 -7.82
C VAL A 179 -4.28 3.77 -6.88
N TYR A 180 -4.97 4.88 -6.58
CA TYR A 180 -6.09 4.90 -5.66
C TYR A 180 -7.41 4.53 -6.32
N SER A 181 -8.38 4.15 -5.50
CA SER A 181 -9.80 4.07 -5.84
C SER A 181 -10.50 5.36 -5.41
N GLU A 182 -11.40 5.89 -6.24
CA GLU A 182 -12.26 7.03 -5.85
C GLU A 182 -13.29 6.66 -4.79
N ILE A 183 -13.58 5.37 -4.60
CA ILE A 183 -14.56 4.95 -3.62
C ILE A 183 -13.99 5.15 -2.21
N ASN A 184 -14.71 5.88 -1.37
CA ASN A 184 -14.41 5.98 0.04
C ASN A 184 -14.89 4.74 0.82
N PHE A 185 -13.95 3.93 1.33
CA PHE A 185 -14.22 2.77 2.18
C PHE A 185 -14.29 3.09 3.69
N TYR A 186 -14.19 4.36 4.06
CA TYR A 186 -14.27 4.79 5.45
C TYR A 186 -15.69 5.24 5.81
N CYS A 187 -16.14 6.39 5.31
CA CYS A 187 -17.46 6.96 5.64
C CYS A 187 -18.07 7.69 4.41
N PRO A 188 -18.57 6.94 3.41
CA PRO A 188 -19.27 7.50 2.24
C PRO A 188 -20.74 7.83 2.52
N ASN A 189 -21.30 8.82 1.80
CA ASN A 189 -22.73 9.09 1.76
C ASN A 189 -23.47 8.04 0.92
N ASN A 190 -22.89 7.66 -0.21
CA ASN A 190 -23.49 6.73 -1.15
C ASN A 190 -22.93 5.31 -0.98
N LEU A 191 -23.78 4.38 -0.51
CA LEU A 191 -23.41 2.96 -0.36
C LEU A 191 -23.63 2.13 -1.64
N ASP A 192 -24.33 2.67 -2.65
CA ASP A 192 -24.60 1.93 -3.88
C ASP A 192 -23.34 1.72 -4.73
N VAL A 193 -22.27 2.49 -4.46
CA VAL A 193 -20.95 2.32 -5.11
C VAL A 193 -20.30 0.97 -4.81
N PHE A 194 -20.72 0.29 -3.73
CA PHE A 194 -20.26 -1.05 -3.39
C PHE A 194 -21.06 -2.15 -4.10
N ASN A 195 -22.20 -1.80 -4.70
CA ASN A 195 -22.99 -2.74 -5.48
C ASN A 195 -22.23 -3.11 -6.75
N GLY A 196 -22.05 -4.41 -7.00
CA GLY A 196 -21.34 -4.90 -8.18
C GLY A 196 -19.82 -5.03 -8.01
N LEU A 197 -19.24 -4.63 -6.87
CA LEU A 197 -17.89 -5.06 -6.52
C LEU A 197 -17.91 -6.55 -6.23
N THR A 198 -17.08 -7.30 -6.96
CA THR A 198 -17.00 -8.77 -6.87
C THR A 198 -15.58 -9.23 -6.55
N GLY A 199 -15.47 -10.44 -6.00
CA GLY A 199 -14.18 -11.03 -5.63
C GLY A 199 -13.55 -10.45 -4.37
N GLY A 200 -14.28 -9.60 -3.62
CA GLY A 200 -13.80 -9.01 -2.38
C GLY A 200 -13.42 -10.07 -1.34
N ARG A 201 -12.37 -9.78 -0.58
CA ARG A 201 -11.92 -10.57 0.56
C ARG A 201 -11.67 -9.68 1.77
N THR A 202 -11.74 -10.24 2.96
CA THR A 202 -11.47 -9.53 4.22
C THR A 202 -10.61 -10.37 5.16
N VAL A 203 -9.76 -9.71 5.94
CA VAL A 203 -9.01 -10.34 7.03
C VAL A 203 -8.70 -9.32 8.12
N GLU A 204 -8.79 -9.74 9.38
CA GLU A 204 -8.19 -9.02 10.51
C GLU A 204 -6.88 -9.70 10.91
N LEU A 205 -5.79 -8.94 10.87
CA LEU A 205 -4.47 -9.38 11.32
C LEU A 205 -4.32 -9.01 12.78
N SER A 206 -3.94 -9.99 13.62
CA SER A 206 -3.58 -9.79 15.03
C SER A 206 -2.06 -9.83 15.19
N ALA A 207 -1.55 -9.35 16.33
CA ALA A 207 -0.13 -9.45 16.66
C ALA A 207 0.43 -10.86 16.41
N GLY A 208 1.53 -10.95 15.66
CA GLY A 208 2.15 -12.20 15.22
C GLY A 208 1.76 -12.65 13.80
N ASP A 209 0.66 -12.13 13.24
CA ASP A 209 0.22 -12.47 11.88
C ASP A 209 1.01 -11.72 10.81
N ALA A 210 1.13 -12.33 9.63
CA ALA A 210 1.64 -11.69 8.42
C ALA A 210 0.67 -11.85 7.25
N LEU A 211 0.64 -10.86 6.36
CA LEU A 211 -0.14 -10.83 5.13
C LEU A 211 0.78 -10.56 3.94
N LEU A 212 0.76 -11.47 2.97
CA LEU A 212 1.28 -11.26 1.63
C LEU A 212 0.20 -10.59 0.77
N VAL A 213 0.49 -9.42 0.23
CA VAL A 213 -0.32 -8.75 -0.79
C VAL A 213 0.39 -8.85 -2.14
N PRO A 214 -0.07 -9.70 -3.07
CA PRO A 214 0.53 -9.81 -4.38
C PRO A 214 0.38 -8.51 -5.17
N ARG A 215 1.28 -8.32 -6.13
CA ARG A 215 1.31 -7.12 -6.96
C ARG A 215 -0.06 -6.85 -7.60
N GLY A 216 -0.52 -5.61 -7.48
CA GLY A 216 -1.71 -5.09 -8.16
C GLY A 216 -3.04 -5.44 -7.50
N TRP A 217 -3.02 -6.16 -6.37
CA TRP A 217 -4.22 -6.34 -5.54
C TRP A 217 -4.63 -5.01 -4.92
N TRP A 218 -5.91 -4.69 -5.08
CA TRP A 218 -6.51 -3.55 -4.41
C TRP A 218 -6.66 -3.87 -2.93
N HIS A 219 -6.42 -2.88 -2.08
CA HIS A 219 -6.58 -3.04 -0.65
C HIS A 219 -6.93 -1.72 0.05
N TYR A 220 -7.85 -1.83 1.00
CA TYR A 220 -8.17 -0.81 2.01
C TYR A 220 -7.78 -1.36 3.38
N VAL A 221 -7.19 -0.50 4.22
CA VAL A 221 -6.65 -0.91 5.52
C VAL A 221 -7.14 0.03 6.61
N GLN A 222 -7.66 -0.53 7.70
CA GLN A 222 -8.15 0.23 8.84
C GLN A 222 -7.63 -0.35 10.17
N ASN A 223 -7.17 0.53 11.04
CA ASN A 223 -6.80 0.20 12.41
C ASN A 223 -8.06 0.02 13.26
N VAL A 224 -8.22 -1.15 13.88
CA VAL A 224 -9.42 -1.53 14.66
C VAL A 224 -9.21 -1.19 16.14
N ASP A 225 -8.12 -1.69 16.72
CA ASP A 225 -7.84 -1.50 18.14
C ASP A 225 -7.39 -0.06 18.47
N PRO A 226 -7.46 0.38 19.76
CA PRO A 226 -7.01 1.71 20.16
C PRO A 226 -5.56 2.03 19.78
N VAL A 227 -4.71 1.01 19.72
CA VAL A 227 -3.30 1.13 19.35
C VAL A 227 -2.94 0.01 18.39
N ASN A 228 -2.32 0.35 17.27
CA ASN A 228 -1.85 -0.57 16.26
C ASN A 228 -0.40 -0.29 15.91
N ILE A 229 0.40 -1.35 15.80
CA ILE A 229 1.79 -1.29 15.34
C ILE A 229 1.99 -2.39 14.31
N ALA A 230 2.46 -2.03 13.13
CA ALA A 230 2.77 -2.96 12.05
C ALA A 230 4.07 -2.57 11.33
N LEU A 231 4.74 -3.55 10.75
CA LEU A 231 5.84 -3.34 9.81
C LEU A 231 5.48 -3.91 8.46
N ASN A 232 5.95 -3.30 7.38
CA ASN A 232 5.92 -3.95 6.08
C ASN A 232 7.25 -3.80 5.33
N ILE A 233 7.48 -4.71 4.38
CA ILE A 233 8.53 -4.59 3.37
C ILE A 233 7.94 -4.70 1.97
N TRP A 234 8.60 -4.01 1.04
CA TRP A 234 8.35 -4.16 -0.39
C TRP A 234 9.45 -5.01 -1.01
N LEU A 235 9.04 -6.08 -1.68
CA LEU A 235 9.94 -6.96 -2.42
C LEU A 235 9.82 -6.68 -3.91
N PRO A 236 10.94 -6.68 -4.67
CA PRO A 236 10.93 -6.36 -6.09
C PRO A 236 10.13 -7.39 -6.90
N HIS A 237 9.45 -6.93 -7.94
CA HIS A 237 8.67 -7.78 -8.86
C HIS A 237 9.15 -7.62 -10.31
N GLU A 238 9.06 -8.65 -11.15
CA GLU A 238 9.58 -8.60 -12.54
C GLU A 238 9.01 -7.47 -13.42
N LYS A 239 7.77 -7.04 -13.13
CA LYS A 239 7.06 -5.97 -13.85
C LYS A 239 7.49 -4.55 -13.44
N ASP A 240 8.28 -4.42 -12.38
CA ASP A 240 8.70 -3.16 -11.78
C ASP A 240 9.45 -2.23 -12.74
N GLY A 241 10.28 -2.80 -13.62
CA GLY A 241 11.00 -2.04 -14.63
C GLY A 241 10.05 -1.37 -15.63
N SER A 242 9.03 -2.09 -16.12
CA SER A 242 8.04 -1.48 -17.01
C SER A 242 7.13 -0.50 -16.28
N ALA A 243 6.81 -0.75 -15.02
CA ALA A 243 5.99 0.14 -14.21
C ALA A 243 6.69 1.49 -13.98
N ARG A 244 8.01 1.50 -13.71
CA ARG A 244 8.80 2.75 -13.58
C ARG A 244 8.76 3.61 -14.84
N VAL A 245 8.76 2.99 -16.02
CA VAL A 245 8.60 3.74 -17.28
C VAL A 245 7.20 4.33 -17.39
N SER A 246 6.16 3.57 -17.03
CA SER A 246 4.79 4.09 -16.98
C SER A 246 4.69 5.29 -16.04
N GLU A 247 5.20 5.17 -14.82
CA GLU A 247 5.13 6.25 -13.85
C GLU A 247 5.95 7.47 -14.24
N ALA A 248 7.15 7.30 -14.81
CA ALA A 248 7.92 8.44 -15.29
C ALA A 248 7.17 9.25 -16.38
N LEU A 249 6.40 8.58 -17.24
CA LEU A 249 5.53 9.24 -18.23
C LEU A 249 4.35 9.96 -17.58
N ILE A 250 3.66 9.31 -16.64
CA ILE A 250 2.54 9.93 -15.90
C ILE A 250 3.05 11.12 -15.07
N LYS A 251 4.19 10.98 -14.40
CA LYS A 251 4.86 12.02 -13.62
C LYS A 251 5.14 13.25 -14.46
N ILE A 252 5.69 13.10 -15.67
CA ILE A 252 5.90 14.21 -16.61
C ILE A 252 4.57 14.90 -16.92
N PHE A 253 3.54 14.13 -17.24
CA PHE A 253 2.23 14.67 -17.62
C PHE A 253 1.57 15.46 -16.48
N VAL A 254 1.51 14.87 -15.28
CA VAL A 254 0.97 15.52 -14.08
C VAL A 254 1.77 16.76 -13.73
N ALA A 255 3.11 16.69 -13.75
CA ALA A 255 3.97 17.85 -13.50
C ALA A 255 3.68 19.01 -14.45
N GLN A 256 3.45 18.73 -15.74
CA GLN A 256 3.14 19.78 -16.72
C GLN A 256 1.75 20.38 -16.51
N ILE A 257 0.75 19.57 -16.16
CA ILE A 257 -0.57 20.07 -15.81
C ILE A 257 -0.49 21.00 -14.58
N CYS A 258 0.26 20.62 -13.55
CA CYS A 258 0.36 21.40 -12.32
C CYS A 258 1.07 22.75 -12.48
N LYS A 259 1.97 22.91 -13.47
CA LYS A 259 2.77 24.14 -13.65
C LYS A 259 1.95 25.40 -13.95
N ASP A 260 0.90 25.25 -14.76
CA ASP A 260 0.10 26.38 -15.23
C ASP A 260 -1.21 26.56 -14.44
N LEU A 261 -1.43 25.74 -13.41
CA LEU A 261 -2.61 25.82 -12.55
C LEU A 261 -2.35 26.73 -11.34
N PRO A 262 -3.40 27.38 -10.79
CA PRO A 262 -3.30 28.04 -9.50
C PRO A 262 -2.76 27.07 -8.43
N GLN A 263 -1.88 27.56 -7.55
CA GLN A 263 -1.18 26.72 -6.57
C GLN A 263 -2.14 25.88 -5.71
N GLU A 264 -3.27 26.45 -5.27
CA GLU A 264 -4.27 25.74 -4.48
C GLU A 264 -4.95 24.60 -5.26
N THR A 265 -5.13 24.78 -6.58
CA THR A 265 -5.65 23.74 -7.46
C THR A 265 -4.61 22.66 -7.74
N ALA A 266 -3.36 23.04 -8.02
CA ALA A 266 -2.28 22.10 -8.27
C ALA A 266 -2.02 21.17 -7.07
N LYS A 267 -2.11 21.70 -5.85
CA LYS A 267 -2.02 20.91 -4.61
C LYS A 267 -3.07 19.79 -4.57
N LEU A 268 -4.30 20.02 -5.02
CA LEU A 268 -5.34 18.98 -5.01
C LEU A 268 -5.04 17.83 -6.01
N LEU A 269 -4.17 18.04 -7.00
CA LEU A 269 -3.83 17.05 -8.01
C LEU A 269 -2.69 16.11 -7.61
N VAL A 270 -1.91 16.45 -6.59
CA VAL A 270 -0.72 15.70 -6.16
C VAL A 270 -0.83 15.35 -4.69
N ASN A 271 -0.30 14.20 -4.29
CA ASN A 271 -0.20 13.82 -2.89
C ASN A 271 0.83 14.73 -2.20
N PRO A 272 0.69 15.08 -0.90
CA PRO A 272 1.71 15.84 -0.18
C PRO A 272 3.13 15.26 -0.27
N ASN A 273 3.25 13.94 -0.46
CA ASN A 273 4.55 13.28 -0.65
C ASN A 273 5.20 13.60 -2.02
N GLU A 274 4.47 14.20 -2.96
CA GLU A 274 4.91 14.59 -4.31
C GLU A 274 4.76 16.11 -4.53
N ASP A 275 4.74 16.92 -3.47
CA ASP A 275 4.51 18.38 -3.55
C ASP A 275 5.52 19.12 -4.44
N ASP A 276 6.73 18.59 -4.62
CA ASP A 276 7.82 19.18 -5.39
C ASP A 276 7.80 18.83 -6.89
N ILE A 277 6.84 18.00 -7.33
CA ILE A 277 6.78 17.52 -8.71
C ILE A 277 6.59 18.68 -9.72
N ALA A 278 5.80 19.70 -9.35
CA ALA A 278 5.53 20.86 -10.19
C ALA A 278 6.77 21.77 -10.33
N ASP A 279 7.60 21.82 -9.29
CA ASP A 279 8.85 22.59 -9.27
C ASP A 279 9.99 21.90 -10.01
N THR A 280 9.85 20.60 -10.29
CA THR A 280 10.88 19.83 -10.99
C THR A 280 11.02 20.31 -12.45
N PRO A 281 12.24 20.66 -12.91
CA PRO A 281 12.48 21.06 -14.29
C PRO A 281 12.11 19.93 -15.27
N LEU A 282 11.49 20.28 -16.39
CA LEU A 282 11.05 19.30 -17.38
C LEU A 282 12.22 18.45 -17.92
N SER A 283 13.40 19.05 -18.07
CA SER A 283 14.63 18.34 -18.45
C SER A 283 15.05 17.27 -17.46
N VAL A 284 14.84 17.50 -16.16
CA VAL A 284 15.14 16.52 -15.10
C VAL A 284 14.15 15.35 -15.17
N LEU A 285 12.87 15.63 -15.39
CA LEU A 285 11.85 14.58 -15.54
C LEU A 285 12.12 13.72 -16.79
N PHE A 286 12.51 14.32 -17.92
CA PHE A 286 12.92 13.56 -19.11
C PHE A 286 14.20 12.76 -18.89
N LEU A 287 15.17 13.28 -18.14
CA LEU A 287 16.36 12.53 -17.76
C LEU A 287 16.02 11.30 -16.91
N GLN A 288 15.08 11.44 -15.97
CA GLN A 288 14.56 10.32 -15.18
C GLN A 288 13.88 9.28 -16.08
N LEU A 289 13.01 9.71 -17.00
CA LEU A 289 12.37 8.84 -17.99
C LEU A 289 13.39 8.07 -18.83
N ASP A 290 14.38 8.76 -19.41
CA ASP A 290 15.41 8.14 -20.23
C ASP A 290 16.23 7.14 -19.40
N THR A 291 16.52 7.44 -18.14
CA THR A 291 17.25 6.54 -17.23
C THR A 291 16.47 5.24 -17.00
N VAL A 292 15.18 5.33 -16.61
CA VAL A 292 14.38 4.14 -16.32
C VAL A 292 14.05 3.34 -17.59
N ALA A 293 13.83 4.02 -18.72
CA ALA A 293 13.56 3.38 -20.00
C ALA A 293 14.78 2.60 -20.52
N ASN A 294 15.98 3.20 -20.45
CA ASN A 294 17.22 2.51 -20.83
C ASN A 294 17.51 1.32 -19.91
N ALA A 295 17.36 1.49 -18.59
CA ALA A 295 17.53 0.40 -17.64
C ALA A 295 16.57 -0.77 -17.93
N TYR A 296 15.31 -0.48 -18.24
CA TYR A 296 14.32 -1.49 -18.63
C TYR A 296 14.71 -2.21 -19.93
N LEU A 297 15.10 -1.46 -20.97
CA LEU A 297 15.48 -2.04 -22.26
C LEU A 297 16.75 -2.90 -22.15
N ASP A 298 17.73 -2.46 -21.38
CA ASP A 298 18.97 -3.21 -21.16
C ASP A 298 18.72 -4.50 -20.38
N ASN A 299 17.88 -4.47 -19.34
CA ASN A 299 17.47 -5.68 -18.64
C ASN A 299 16.72 -6.64 -19.59
N ARG A 300 15.83 -6.13 -20.43
CA ARG A 300 15.12 -6.93 -21.45
C ARG A 300 16.10 -7.53 -22.48
N ARG A 301 17.12 -6.79 -22.90
CA ARG A 301 18.19 -7.30 -23.80
C ARG A 301 19.02 -8.39 -23.13
N LYS A 302 19.42 -8.21 -21.86
CA LYS A 302 20.13 -9.22 -21.06
C LYS A 302 19.33 -10.51 -20.92
N LEU A 303 18.05 -10.41 -20.56
CA LEU A 303 17.15 -11.57 -20.45
C LEU A 303 16.99 -12.32 -21.79
N ARG A 304 16.85 -11.58 -22.91
CA ARG A 304 16.81 -12.19 -24.25
C ARG A 304 18.12 -12.92 -24.61
N ARG A 305 19.28 -12.34 -24.28
CA ARG A 305 20.59 -12.99 -24.50
C ARG A 305 20.72 -14.26 -23.67
N ALA A 306 20.38 -14.21 -22.39
CA ALA A 306 20.39 -15.38 -21.50
C ALA A 306 19.46 -16.50 -22.00
N LYS A 307 18.25 -16.14 -22.46
CA LYS A 307 17.31 -17.11 -23.05
C LYS A 307 17.86 -17.77 -24.31
N ARG A 308 18.51 -16.99 -25.19
CA ARG A 308 19.16 -17.54 -26.41
C ARG A 308 20.32 -18.47 -26.09
N GLN A 309 21.13 -18.12 -25.09
CA GLN A 309 22.25 -18.96 -24.65
C GLN A 309 21.73 -20.32 -24.12
N ARG A 310 20.70 -20.29 -23.25
CA ARG A 310 20.05 -21.51 -22.75
C ARG A 310 19.41 -22.39 -23.83
N THR A 311 19.01 -21.83 -24.97
CA THR A 311 18.47 -22.63 -26.10
C THR A 311 19.55 -23.19 -27.02
N CYS A 312 20.79 -22.74 -26.90
CA CYS A 312 21.93 -23.24 -27.68
C CYS A 312 22.71 -24.34 -26.93
N ASP A 313 22.68 -24.32 -25.61
CA ASP A 313 23.25 -25.37 -24.77
C ASP A 313 22.18 -26.48 -24.61
N ASP A 314 22.40 -27.68 -25.16
CA ASP A 314 21.55 -28.88 -25.06
C ASP A 314 21.47 -29.45 -23.61
N GLU A 315 21.35 -28.59 -22.59
CA GLU A 315 21.05 -29.04 -21.24
C GLU A 315 19.53 -29.12 -21.04
N PRO A 316 18.99 -30.26 -20.57
CA PRO A 316 17.58 -30.31 -20.18
C PRO A 316 17.36 -29.25 -19.12
N ALA A 317 16.31 -28.43 -19.29
CA ALA A 317 15.95 -27.37 -18.37
C ALA A 317 15.64 -27.95 -16.98
N HIS A 318 16.67 -28.14 -16.15
CA HIS A 318 16.54 -28.40 -14.72
C HIS A 318 16.37 -27.06 -13.98
N THR A 319 15.26 -26.39 -14.28
CA THR A 319 14.54 -25.63 -13.27
C THR A 319 13.07 -25.98 -13.47
N VAL A 320 12.74 -27.23 -13.15
CA VAL A 320 11.42 -27.50 -12.59
C VAL A 320 11.43 -26.67 -11.31
N SER A 321 10.92 -25.44 -11.36
CA SER A 321 10.36 -24.85 -10.15
C SER A 321 9.39 -25.91 -9.70
N GLU A 322 9.68 -26.63 -8.60
CA GLU A 322 8.69 -27.50 -8.01
C GLU A 322 7.44 -26.65 -7.87
N GLU A 323 6.43 -26.97 -8.68
CA GLU A 323 5.18 -26.24 -8.68
C GLU A 323 4.52 -26.68 -7.38
N TYR A 324 4.81 -25.95 -6.30
CA TYR A 324 4.32 -26.29 -4.99
C TYR A 324 2.79 -26.20 -5.03
N ASP A 325 2.14 -27.30 -4.67
CA ASP A 325 0.69 -27.32 -4.63
C ASP A 325 0.19 -26.47 -3.46
N LEU A 326 -0.13 -25.21 -3.75
CA LEU A 326 -0.71 -24.26 -2.80
C LEU A 326 -1.91 -24.87 -2.07
N LYS A 327 -2.70 -25.72 -2.75
CA LYS A 327 -3.83 -26.40 -2.13
C LYS A 327 -3.36 -27.31 -0.99
N THR A 328 -2.34 -28.15 -1.24
CA THR A 328 -1.74 -29.01 -0.20
C THR A 328 -1.18 -28.18 0.97
N LEU A 329 -0.55 -27.04 0.69
CA LEU A 329 -0.02 -26.15 1.74
C LEU A 329 -1.13 -25.52 2.59
N LEU A 330 -2.26 -25.14 1.98
CA LEU A 330 -3.43 -24.60 2.67
C LEU A 330 -4.18 -25.67 3.48
N GLU A 331 -4.25 -26.91 2.98
CA GLU A 331 -4.91 -28.03 3.66
C GLU A 331 -4.14 -28.51 4.89
N ASN A 332 -2.81 -28.32 4.92
CA ASN A 332 -1.99 -28.64 6.08
C ASN A 332 -2.15 -27.59 7.19
N LYS A 333 -3.03 -27.88 8.15
CA LYS A 333 -3.28 -27.04 9.33
C LYS A 333 -2.03 -26.68 10.13
N ALA A 334 -0.96 -27.48 10.09
CA ALA A 334 0.29 -27.16 10.78
C ALA A 334 1.04 -25.98 10.16
N ASN A 335 0.69 -25.58 8.93
CA ASN A 335 1.26 -24.42 8.25
C ASN A 335 0.65 -23.09 8.71
N ASN A 336 -0.54 -23.12 9.33
CA ASN A 336 -1.27 -21.91 9.72
C ASN A 336 -1.37 -20.86 8.58
N LEU A 337 -1.51 -21.36 7.36
CA LEU A 337 -1.58 -20.58 6.12
C LEU A 337 -3.01 -20.57 5.62
N GLU A 338 -3.55 -19.41 5.29
CA GLU A 338 -4.90 -19.27 4.76
C GLU A 338 -5.00 -18.18 3.70
N ILE A 339 -6.06 -18.23 2.89
CA ILE A 339 -6.45 -17.13 2.00
C ILE A 339 -7.49 -16.29 2.75
N PRO A 340 -7.42 -14.95 2.71
CA PRO A 340 -8.46 -14.09 3.28
C PRO A 340 -9.87 -14.50 2.86
N THR A 341 -10.80 -14.45 3.81
CA THR A 341 -12.17 -14.93 3.60
C THR A 341 -12.90 -14.05 2.59
N ASN A 342 -13.73 -14.65 1.75
CA ASN A 342 -14.57 -13.87 0.83
C ASN A 342 -15.50 -12.93 1.63
N ILE A 343 -15.73 -11.73 1.12
CA ILE A 343 -16.74 -10.79 1.65
C ILE A 343 -17.74 -10.48 0.54
N THR A 344 -19.02 -10.66 0.85
CA THR A 344 -20.12 -10.28 -0.05
C THR A 344 -20.33 -8.77 -0.05
N SER A 345 -21.00 -8.23 -1.08
CA SER A 345 -21.35 -6.80 -1.10
C SER A 345 -22.23 -6.41 0.11
N GLU A 346 -23.11 -7.30 0.58
CA GLU A 346 -23.94 -7.06 1.78
C GLU A 346 -23.11 -6.95 3.05
N GLU A 347 -22.14 -7.86 3.25
CA GLU A 347 -21.22 -7.83 4.39
C GLU A 347 -20.29 -6.62 4.33
N LEU A 348 -19.80 -6.26 3.15
CA LEU A 348 -19.01 -5.05 2.93
C LEU A 348 -19.83 -3.81 3.31
N VAL A 349 -21.05 -3.67 2.77
CA VAL A 349 -21.95 -2.56 3.12
C VAL A 349 -22.25 -2.52 4.61
N LYS A 350 -22.43 -3.67 5.26
CA LYS A 350 -22.60 -3.74 6.72
C LYS A 350 -21.38 -3.20 7.47
N LEU A 351 -20.18 -3.52 7.01
CA LEU A 351 -18.93 -3.02 7.58
C LEU A 351 -18.80 -1.51 7.43
N ILE A 352 -19.09 -0.98 6.23
CA ILE A 352 -19.09 0.47 5.98
C ILE A 352 -20.14 1.19 6.83
N LYS A 353 -21.33 0.59 7.02
CA LYS A 353 -22.36 1.13 7.93
C LYS A 353 -21.90 1.19 9.38
N GLN A 354 -21.07 0.23 9.83
CA GLN A 354 -20.47 0.28 11.16
C GLN A 354 -19.52 1.48 11.27
N ASN A 355 -18.64 1.70 10.28
CA ASN A 355 -17.80 2.89 10.27
C ASN A 355 -18.62 4.18 10.29
N LEU A 356 -19.69 4.26 9.49
CA LEU A 356 -20.60 5.41 9.51
C LEU A 356 -21.22 5.62 10.90
N SER A 357 -21.50 4.57 11.67
CA SER A 357 -22.04 4.72 13.02
C SER A 357 -20.99 5.17 14.05
N GLU A 358 -19.72 4.84 13.84
CA GLU A 358 -18.62 5.09 14.80
C GLU A 358 -17.88 6.40 14.53
N TYR A 359 -17.74 6.80 13.26
CA TYR A 359 -16.82 7.86 12.84
C TYR A 359 -17.49 9.02 12.09
N THR A 360 -18.82 9.09 12.10
CA THR A 360 -19.57 10.25 11.59
C THR A 360 -20.26 10.98 12.73
N ASN A 361 -20.40 12.30 12.58
CA ASN A 361 -21.29 13.09 13.42
C ASN A 361 -22.53 13.48 12.61
N LYS A 362 -23.65 12.80 12.85
CA LYS A 362 -24.92 13.04 12.13
C LYS A 362 -25.61 14.35 12.50
N ASP A 363 -25.20 14.97 13.61
CA ASP A 363 -25.83 16.18 14.15
C ASP A 363 -25.11 17.46 13.69
N ARG A 364 -23.96 17.33 13.00
CA ARG A 364 -23.21 18.46 12.44
C ARG A 364 -23.69 18.75 11.00
N PRO A 365 -23.96 20.02 10.64
CA PRO A 365 -24.20 20.38 9.25
C PRO A 365 -22.94 20.13 8.42
N LEU A 366 -23.08 19.36 7.35
CA LEU A 366 -22.02 19.10 6.38
C LEU A 366 -21.77 20.38 5.56
N CYS A 367 -20.50 20.69 5.28
CA CYS A 367 -20.20 21.70 4.27
C CYS A 367 -20.27 21.12 2.86
N ASP A 368 -20.43 21.98 1.85
CA ASP A 368 -20.54 21.56 0.45
C ASP A 368 -19.33 20.71 -0.01
N ASP A 369 -18.11 20.98 0.49
CA ASP A 369 -16.89 20.20 0.20
C ASP A 369 -16.86 18.79 0.83
N GLU A 370 -17.60 18.59 1.94
CA GLU A 370 -17.78 17.29 2.58
C GLU A 370 -18.79 16.46 1.78
N ILE A 371 -19.84 17.09 1.26
CA ILE A 371 -20.92 16.45 0.47
C ILE A 371 -20.43 16.09 -0.93
N ASP A 372 -19.93 17.07 -1.68
CA ASP A 372 -19.61 16.91 -3.10
C ASP A 372 -18.17 16.42 -3.32
N GLY A 373 -17.29 16.50 -2.31
CA GLY A 373 -15.88 16.18 -2.47
C GLY A 373 -15.05 17.36 -2.99
N SER A 374 -13.83 17.48 -2.46
CA SER A 374 -12.92 18.60 -2.74
C SER A 374 -12.43 18.66 -4.19
N THR A 375 -12.53 17.56 -4.94
CA THR A 375 -12.06 17.46 -6.33
C THR A 375 -13.19 17.54 -7.35
N THR A 376 -14.44 17.74 -6.94
CA THR A 376 -15.57 17.88 -7.87
C THR A 376 -15.41 19.06 -8.83
N ALA A 377 -14.81 20.16 -8.37
CA ALA A 377 -14.43 21.29 -9.22
C ALA A 377 -13.31 20.94 -10.23
N LEU A 378 -12.59 19.84 -10.04
CA LEU A 378 -11.49 19.36 -10.88
C LEU A 378 -11.90 18.23 -11.82
N CYS A 379 -13.20 17.92 -11.92
CA CYS A 379 -13.69 16.74 -12.62
C CYS A 379 -13.12 16.55 -14.03
N LEU A 380 -12.97 17.63 -14.81
CA LEU A 380 -12.37 17.57 -16.15
C LEU A 380 -10.85 17.34 -16.11
N THR A 381 -10.12 18.06 -15.28
CA THR A 381 -8.66 17.91 -15.15
C THR A 381 -8.30 16.51 -14.66
N LYS A 382 -9.03 16.04 -13.66
CA LYS A 382 -8.92 14.68 -13.13
C LYS A 382 -9.23 13.65 -14.21
N ALA A 383 -10.34 13.79 -14.96
CA ALA A 383 -10.68 12.87 -16.04
C ALA A 383 -9.58 12.80 -17.12
N ILE A 384 -8.92 13.93 -17.43
CA ILE A 384 -7.78 13.96 -18.37
C ILE A 384 -6.57 13.20 -17.80
N ILE A 385 -6.22 13.44 -16.54
CA ILE A 385 -5.12 12.74 -15.85
C ILE A 385 -5.39 11.23 -15.82
N ASP A 386 -6.58 10.82 -15.41
CA ASP A 386 -6.97 9.41 -15.31
C ASP A 386 -7.00 8.75 -16.70
N SER A 387 -7.51 9.47 -17.73
CA SER A 387 -7.52 8.97 -19.10
C SER A 387 -6.11 8.78 -19.68
N TYR A 388 -5.20 9.73 -19.43
CA TYR A 388 -3.80 9.58 -19.86
C TYR A 388 -3.13 8.41 -19.15
N SER A 389 -3.46 8.22 -17.87
CA SER A 389 -2.89 7.19 -17.00
C SER A 389 -3.49 5.81 -17.19
N ASP A 390 -4.54 5.67 -18.02
CA ASP A 390 -5.10 4.37 -18.37
C ASP A 390 -4.01 3.46 -18.96
N ALA A 391 -4.03 2.19 -18.56
CA ALA A 391 -3.00 1.24 -18.93
C ALA A 391 -2.83 1.12 -20.45
N ASN A 392 -3.93 1.17 -21.22
CA ASN A 392 -3.86 1.06 -22.68
C ASN A 392 -3.21 2.29 -23.31
N VAL A 393 -3.51 3.48 -22.79
CA VAL A 393 -2.93 4.74 -23.27
C VAL A 393 -1.44 4.77 -22.95
N ILE A 394 -1.07 4.50 -21.70
CA ILE A 394 0.34 4.48 -21.28
C ILE A 394 1.14 3.40 -22.02
N ASP A 395 0.56 2.22 -22.25
CA ASP A 395 1.23 1.16 -23.02
C ASP A 395 1.50 1.59 -24.47
N LEU A 396 0.58 2.31 -25.11
CA LEU A 396 0.80 2.88 -26.45
C LEU A 396 1.92 3.93 -26.44
N VAL A 397 1.94 4.82 -25.44
CA VAL A 397 3.02 5.83 -25.31
C VAL A 397 4.38 5.15 -25.10
N LYS A 398 4.44 4.14 -24.23
CA LYS A 398 5.67 3.35 -24.00
C LYS A 398 6.15 2.64 -25.27
N GLN A 399 5.26 2.08 -26.09
CA GLN A 399 5.66 1.43 -27.34
C GLN A 399 6.34 2.41 -28.29
N ASN A 400 5.81 3.62 -28.42
CA ASN A 400 6.43 4.69 -29.22
C ASN A 400 7.79 5.12 -28.64
N LEU A 401 7.88 5.29 -27.32
CA LEU A 401 9.14 5.60 -26.64
C LEU A 401 10.20 4.51 -26.90
N PHE A 402 9.84 3.24 -26.75
CA PHE A 402 10.76 2.13 -26.95
C PHE A 402 11.19 1.99 -28.41
N ALA A 403 10.32 2.26 -29.38
CA ALA A 403 10.67 2.27 -30.81
C ALA A 403 11.70 3.35 -31.15
N ARG A 404 11.68 4.49 -30.44
CA ARG A 404 12.67 5.56 -30.58
C ARG A 404 14.04 5.21 -29.97
N LEU A 405 14.03 4.46 -28.86
CA LEU A 405 15.23 4.10 -28.09
C LEU A 405 15.89 2.79 -28.54
N SER A 406 15.16 1.96 -29.30
CA SER A 406 15.64 0.70 -29.88
C SER A 406 16.42 0.94 -31.16
#